data_AF-A0AAF0MC60-F1
#
_entry.id   AF-A0AAF0MC60-F1
#
_cell.length_a   1.000
_cell.length_b   1.000
_cell.length_c   1.000
_cell.angle_alpha   90.00
_cell.angle_beta   90.00
_cell.angle_gamma   90.00
#
_symmetry.space_group_name_H-M   'P 1'
#
loop_
_entity.id
_entity.type
_entity.pdbx_description
1 polymer ?
#
loop_
_entity_poly.entity_id
_entity_poly.type
_entity_poly.pdbx_seq_one_letter_code
_entity_poly.pdbx_strand_id
1 'polypeptide(L)'
;MYRSTEWDDEIAAAFEAKLARARSSRLEYIRIQGVTLALQGAADEGVREVGRGLLVRFMAEIEAVGGSQARVNDGGEVLAMSLALSGRLRDAADEYWSVLRRIAECSSDSFTTGMSEVLLAEVLLQLGDPSSLAEADALLAGAEDSIRRTAFFRDRVVRYLTARARVASRLGDPESASGHAHAALTVLGIEGNPFPRHPGVGVPTVDADLRVELTRLAEGLRPVAVRRRSFRFPFRKGRP
;
A
#
# COMPACT_ATOMS: atom_id res chain seq x y z
N MET A 1 23.05 -13.98 1.21
CA MET A 1 21.84 -13.28 0.69
C MET A 1 21.19 -12.52 1.84
N TYR A 2 20.71 -11.27 1.66
CA TYR A 2 20.21 -10.43 2.77
C TYR A 2 18.70 -10.53 3.01
N ARG A 3 17.98 -11.24 2.14
CA ARG A 3 16.52 -11.29 2.09
C ARG A 3 16.14 -12.70 1.68
N SER A 4 15.44 -13.42 2.55
CA SER A 4 14.77 -14.66 2.17
C SER A 4 13.31 -14.38 1.86
N THR A 5 12.79 -15.01 0.80
CA THR A 5 11.36 -15.04 0.45
C THR A 5 10.66 -16.28 1.01
N GLU A 6 11.43 -17.17 1.63
CA GLU A 6 10.99 -18.41 2.27
C GLU A 6 11.33 -18.35 3.76
N TRP A 7 10.69 -19.20 4.55
CA TRP A 7 10.95 -19.27 5.98
C TRP A 7 10.78 -20.68 6.52
N ASP A 8 11.87 -21.23 7.05
CA ASP A 8 11.94 -22.49 7.77
C ASP A 8 12.83 -22.33 9.02
N ASP A 9 12.99 -23.40 9.80
CA ASP A 9 13.76 -23.40 11.04
C ASP A 9 15.25 -23.07 10.83
N GLU A 10 15.84 -23.50 9.70
CA GLU A 10 17.24 -23.23 9.39
C GLU A 10 17.44 -21.74 9.06
N ILE A 11 16.58 -21.18 8.21
CA ILE A 11 16.56 -19.75 7.87
C ILE A 11 16.34 -18.91 9.12
N ALA A 12 15.41 -19.31 9.99
CA ALA A 12 15.12 -18.61 11.24
C ALA A 12 16.34 -18.60 12.18
N ALA A 13 16.97 -19.76 12.41
CA ALA A 13 18.15 -19.87 13.25
C ALA A 13 19.33 -19.04 12.71
N ALA A 14 19.58 -19.10 11.40
CA ALA A 14 20.62 -18.32 10.74
C ALA A 14 20.35 -16.80 10.84
N PHE A 15 19.09 -16.39 10.72
CA PHE A 15 18.67 -15.00 10.86
C PHE A 15 18.88 -14.48 12.28
N GLU A 16 18.46 -15.21 13.32
CA GLU A 16 18.67 -14.81 14.72
C GLU A 16 20.15 -14.78 15.10
N ALA A 17 20.93 -15.78 14.68
CA ALA A 17 22.38 -15.78 14.87
C ALA A 17 23.06 -14.58 14.21
N LYS A 18 22.52 -14.10 13.09
CA LYS A 18 22.98 -12.85 12.44
C LYS A 18 22.54 -11.62 13.23
N LEU A 19 21.29 -11.55 13.71
CA LEU A 19 20.80 -10.44 14.52
C LEU A 19 21.58 -10.27 15.82
N ALA A 20 21.98 -11.37 16.46
CA ALA A 20 22.79 -11.36 17.68
C ALA A 20 24.18 -10.72 17.48
N ARG A 21 24.74 -10.83 16.27
CA ARG A 21 26.02 -10.22 15.90
C ARG A 21 25.90 -8.81 15.34
N ALA A 22 24.68 -8.40 14.97
CA ALA A 22 24.43 -7.10 14.36
C ALA A 22 24.46 -6.00 15.42
N ARG A 23 25.27 -4.97 15.18
CA ARG A 23 25.32 -3.74 16.00
C ARG A 23 24.26 -2.75 15.49
N SER A 24 24.69 -1.67 14.85
CA SER A 24 23.83 -0.58 14.36
C SER A 24 22.79 -0.99 13.30
N SER A 25 23.00 -2.09 12.57
CA SER A 25 22.11 -2.51 11.47
C SER A 25 21.00 -3.47 11.89
N ARG A 26 20.90 -3.83 13.17
CA ARG A 26 19.93 -4.83 13.66
C ARG A 26 18.49 -4.51 13.24
N LEU A 27 18.02 -3.30 13.53
CA LEU A 27 16.65 -2.87 13.22
C LEU A 27 16.36 -2.87 11.72
N GLU A 28 17.34 -2.51 10.87
CA GLU A 28 17.19 -2.61 9.43
C GLU A 28 17.05 -4.05 8.95
N TYR A 29 17.78 -5.00 9.55
CA TYR A 29 17.65 -6.41 9.18
C TYR A 29 16.27 -6.96 9.52
N ILE A 30 15.75 -6.64 10.71
CA ILE A 30 14.38 -7.03 11.11
C ILE A 30 13.37 -6.43 10.13
N ARG A 31 13.44 -5.11 9.88
CA ARG A 31 12.52 -4.43 8.97
C ARG A 31 12.58 -5.01 7.56
N ILE A 32 13.78 -5.11 6.98
CA ILE A 32 13.96 -5.58 5.61
C ILE A 32 13.44 -7.01 5.43
N GLN A 33 13.74 -7.92 6.37
CA GLN A 33 13.26 -9.30 6.29
C GLN A 33 11.74 -9.36 6.52
N GLY A 34 11.22 -8.60 7.49
CA GLY A 34 9.78 -8.47 7.75
C GLY A 34 9.00 -8.01 6.52
N VAL A 35 9.40 -6.90 5.90
CA VAL A 35 8.81 -6.40 4.64
C VAL A 35 8.89 -7.45 3.53
N THR A 36 10.05 -8.13 3.41
CA THR A 36 10.24 -9.15 2.37
C THR A 36 9.24 -10.29 2.55
N LEU A 37 9.14 -10.89 3.73
CA LEU A 37 8.23 -12.01 3.97
C LEU A 37 6.76 -11.58 3.94
N ALA A 38 6.44 -10.41 4.48
CA ALA A 38 5.06 -9.91 4.58
C ALA A 38 4.44 -9.57 3.22
N LEU A 39 5.25 -9.15 2.25
CA LEU A 39 4.79 -8.71 0.92
C LEU A 39 5.24 -9.58 -0.26
N GLN A 40 6.36 -10.29 -0.10
CA GLN A 40 6.99 -11.11 -1.14
C GLN A 40 7.19 -12.57 -0.73
N GLY A 41 6.92 -12.91 0.54
CA GLY A 41 6.70 -14.29 0.92
C GLY A 41 5.68 -14.86 -0.05
N ALA A 42 5.98 -16.03 -0.61
CA ALA A 42 5.16 -16.67 -1.64
C ALA A 42 3.68 -16.76 -1.19
N ALA A 43 2.78 -17.27 -2.02
CA ALA A 43 1.35 -17.38 -1.67
C ALA A 43 1.03 -18.11 -0.33
N ASP A 44 2.04 -18.69 0.32
CA ASP A 44 2.08 -19.16 1.70
C ASP A 44 1.73 -18.08 2.75
N GLU A 45 0.69 -18.37 3.54
CA GLU A 45 0.22 -17.52 4.62
C GLU A 45 1.09 -17.58 5.89
N GLY A 46 1.69 -18.74 6.17
CA GLY A 46 2.61 -18.91 7.29
C GLY A 46 3.86 -18.05 7.12
N VAL A 47 4.41 -17.97 5.90
CA VAL A 47 5.53 -17.08 5.59
C VAL A 47 5.15 -15.61 5.78
N ARG A 48 3.95 -15.20 5.34
CA ARG A 48 3.47 -13.83 5.57
C ARG A 48 3.26 -13.52 7.05
N GLU A 49 2.74 -14.46 7.84
CA GLU A 49 2.56 -14.29 9.28
C GLU A 49 3.89 -14.07 10.00
N VAL A 50 4.94 -14.80 9.62
CA VAL A 50 6.29 -14.54 10.13
C VAL A 50 6.75 -13.13 9.78
N GLY A 51 6.53 -12.70 8.53
CA GLY A 51 6.85 -11.34 8.09
C GLY A 51 6.15 -10.27 8.94
N ARG A 52 4.86 -10.46 9.23
CA ARG A 52 4.08 -9.58 10.12
C ARG A 52 4.64 -9.59 11.54
N GLY A 53 5.00 -10.75 12.08
CA GLY A 53 5.65 -10.86 13.39
C GLY A 53 6.97 -10.08 13.47
N LEU A 54 7.79 -10.13 12.42
CA LEU A 54 9.02 -9.34 12.34
C LEU A 54 8.74 -7.83 12.25
N LEU A 55 7.68 -7.40 11.55
CA LEU A 55 7.28 -5.99 11.51
C LEU A 55 6.81 -5.49 12.88
N VAL A 56 6.00 -6.28 13.60
CA VAL A 56 5.58 -5.97 14.98
C VAL A 56 6.79 -5.86 15.90
N ARG A 57 7.73 -6.81 15.83
CA ARG A 57 9.00 -6.73 16.59
C ARG A 57 9.81 -5.49 16.23
N PHE A 58 9.91 -5.17 14.94
CA PHE A 58 10.63 -3.97 14.49
C PHE A 58 10.02 -2.69 15.08
N MET A 59 8.69 -2.54 15.03
CA MET A 59 7.99 -1.39 15.60
C MET A 59 8.23 -1.26 17.11
N ALA A 60 8.10 -2.37 17.85
CA ALA A 60 8.37 -2.37 19.29
C ALA A 60 9.85 -2.04 19.62
N GLU A 61 10.81 -2.63 18.90
CA GLU A 61 12.24 -2.37 19.14
C GLU A 61 12.65 -0.94 18.76
N ILE A 62 12.10 -0.34 17.67
CA ILE A 62 12.42 1.05 17.30
C ILE A 62 11.80 2.07 18.26
N GLU A 63 10.59 1.81 18.79
CA GLU A 63 9.96 2.65 19.81
C GLU A 63 10.75 2.61 21.12
N ALA A 64 11.18 1.42 21.56
CA ALA A 64 11.93 1.24 22.80
C ALA A 64 13.26 2.02 22.82
N VAL A 65 13.86 2.29 21.66
CA VAL A 65 15.09 3.07 21.54
C VAL A 65 14.84 4.56 21.21
N GLY A 66 13.60 5.03 21.25
CA GLY A 66 13.24 6.41 20.93
C GLY A 66 13.43 6.77 19.47
N GLY A 67 13.31 5.80 18.56
CA GLY A 67 13.42 6.04 17.13
C GLY A 67 12.26 6.86 16.57
N SER A 68 12.41 7.31 15.32
CA SER A 68 11.40 8.17 14.68
C SER A 68 10.06 7.45 14.49
N GLN A 69 8.96 8.13 14.86
CA GLN A 69 7.60 7.64 14.63
C GLN A 69 7.32 7.33 13.15
N ALA A 70 8.01 7.98 12.23
CA ALA A 70 7.97 7.67 10.80
C ALA A 70 8.21 6.21 10.48
N ARG A 71 9.20 5.66 11.18
CA ARG A 71 9.63 4.28 10.96
C ARG A 71 8.61 3.31 11.51
N VAL A 72 7.98 3.67 12.62
CA VAL A 72 6.87 2.91 13.20
C VAL A 72 5.67 2.92 12.25
N ASN A 73 5.31 4.09 11.73
CA ASN A 73 4.19 4.25 10.82
C ASN A 73 4.42 3.53 9.48
N ASP A 74 5.64 3.55 8.92
CA ASP A 74 6.03 2.75 7.75
C ASP A 74 5.87 1.24 8.02
N GLY A 75 6.28 0.78 9.20
CA GLY A 75 6.08 -0.62 9.62
C GLY A 75 4.60 -1.01 9.70
N GLY A 76 3.76 -0.14 10.27
CA GLY A 76 2.31 -0.33 10.39
C GLY A 76 1.61 -0.33 9.04
N GLU A 77 1.99 0.57 8.13
CA GLU A 77 1.46 0.60 6.76
C GLU A 77 1.74 -0.72 6.04
N VAL A 78 2.97 -1.24 6.12
CA VAL A 78 3.33 -2.53 5.51
C VAL A 78 2.59 -3.70 6.17
N LEU A 79 2.39 -3.66 7.50
CA LEU A 79 1.61 -4.66 8.22
C LEU A 79 0.16 -4.70 7.70
N ALA A 80 -0.50 -3.54 7.60
CA ALA A 80 -1.84 -3.41 7.06
C ALA A 80 -1.93 -3.92 5.61
N MET A 81 -0.93 -3.60 4.78
CA MET A 81 -0.85 -4.12 3.41
C MET A 81 -0.76 -5.65 3.37
N SER A 82 0.04 -6.26 4.25
CA SER A 82 0.17 -7.72 4.33
C SER A 82 -1.14 -8.39 4.76
N LEU A 83 -1.85 -7.80 5.72
CA LEU A 83 -3.17 -8.25 6.16
C LEU A 83 -4.18 -8.19 4.99
N ALA A 84 -4.21 -7.09 4.24
CA ALA A 84 -5.07 -6.93 3.08
C ALA A 84 -4.78 -7.97 1.99
N LEU A 85 -3.49 -8.21 1.69
CA LEU A 85 -3.05 -9.26 0.75
C LEU A 85 -3.51 -10.66 1.15
N SER A 86 -3.63 -10.91 2.46
CA SER A 86 -4.08 -12.19 3.03
C SER A 86 -5.61 -12.28 3.12
N GLY A 87 -6.34 -11.28 2.62
CA GLY A 87 -7.80 -11.21 2.71
C GLY A 87 -8.34 -10.86 4.10
N ARG A 88 -7.46 -10.50 5.06
CA ARG A 88 -7.83 -10.09 6.43
C ARG A 88 -8.19 -8.60 6.44
N LEU A 89 -9.26 -8.26 5.71
CA LEU A 89 -9.60 -6.88 5.38
C LEU A 89 -9.97 -6.02 6.61
N ARG A 90 -10.64 -6.59 7.63
CA ARG A 90 -10.97 -5.86 8.86
C ARG A 90 -9.71 -5.53 9.65
N ASP A 91 -8.87 -6.53 9.89
CA ASP A 91 -7.58 -6.34 10.57
C ASP A 91 -6.69 -5.32 9.83
N ALA A 92 -6.71 -5.34 8.50
CA ALA A 92 -6.00 -4.35 7.69
C ALA A 92 -6.54 -2.93 7.91
N ALA A 93 -7.87 -2.77 7.94
CA ALA A 93 -8.51 -1.48 8.20
C ALA A 93 -8.18 -0.95 9.60
N ASP A 94 -8.25 -1.81 10.63
CA ASP A 94 -7.90 -1.45 12.01
C ASP A 94 -6.44 -0.99 12.12
N GLU A 95 -5.51 -1.67 11.46
CA GLU A 95 -4.10 -1.26 11.45
C GLU A 95 -3.90 0.06 10.69
N TYR A 96 -4.55 0.27 9.55
CA TYR A 96 -4.49 1.56 8.87
C TYR A 96 -5.05 2.71 9.72
N TRP A 97 -6.16 2.50 10.43
CA TRP A 97 -6.67 3.48 11.38
C TRP A 97 -5.69 3.75 12.52
N SER A 98 -5.01 2.72 13.02
CA SER A 98 -3.92 2.86 13.98
C SER A 98 -2.77 3.72 13.43
N VAL A 99 -2.36 3.50 12.17
CA VAL A 99 -1.37 4.34 11.48
C VAL A 99 -1.83 5.79 11.38
N LEU A 100 -3.06 6.04 10.93
CA LEU A 100 -3.58 7.41 10.76
C LEU A 100 -3.69 8.16 12.09
N ARG A 101 -4.11 7.51 13.18
CA ARG A 101 -4.11 8.10 14.53
C ARG A 101 -2.71 8.52 14.97
N ARG A 102 -1.72 7.64 14.81
CA ARG A 102 -0.31 7.95 15.14
C ARG A 102 0.25 9.11 14.31
N ILE A 103 -0.13 9.22 13.04
CA ILE A 103 0.25 10.36 12.18
C ILE A 103 -0.35 11.66 12.72
N ALA A 104 -1.64 11.66 13.03
CA ALA A 104 -2.34 12.83 13.55
C ALA A 104 -1.74 13.34 14.88
N GLU A 105 -1.32 12.42 15.75
CA GLU A 105 -0.68 12.75 17.04
C GLU A 105 0.71 13.40 16.88
N CYS A 106 1.42 13.11 15.79
CA CYS A 106 2.81 13.57 15.61
C CYS A 106 2.96 14.98 15.02
N SER A 107 1.88 15.67 14.65
CA SER A 107 1.90 17.05 14.13
C SER A 107 2.97 17.30 13.05
N SER A 108 3.27 16.29 12.23
CA SER A 108 4.30 16.34 11.19
C SER A 108 3.80 15.61 9.94
N ASP A 109 3.76 16.34 8.82
CA ASP A 109 3.28 15.86 7.51
C ASP A 109 4.34 15.05 6.74
N SER A 110 5.60 15.21 7.13
CA SER A 110 6.63 14.23 6.76
C SER A 110 6.30 12.99 7.56
N PHE A 111 6.33 11.78 7.00
CA PHE A 111 6.78 10.53 7.68
C PHE A 111 6.11 9.21 7.24
N THR A 112 5.24 9.17 6.23
CA THR A 112 4.83 7.90 5.56
C THR A 112 4.93 8.00 4.05
N THR A 113 4.55 6.93 3.33
CA THR A 113 4.42 7.00 1.87
C THR A 113 3.39 8.07 1.44
N GLY A 114 2.59 8.61 2.36
CA GLY A 114 1.56 9.61 2.10
C GLY A 114 0.33 9.03 1.41
N MET A 115 0.13 7.71 1.53
CA MET A 115 -0.94 6.98 0.84
C MET A 115 -1.84 6.19 1.81
N SER A 116 -1.64 6.28 3.13
CA SER A 116 -2.41 5.50 4.12
C SER A 116 -3.92 5.67 3.97
N GLU A 117 -4.40 6.89 3.72
CA GLU A 117 -5.82 7.19 3.50
C GLU A 117 -6.35 6.50 2.23
N VAL A 118 -5.58 6.56 1.14
CA VAL A 118 -5.93 5.92 -0.15
C VAL A 118 -5.92 4.40 -0.01
N LEU A 119 -4.92 3.84 0.69
CA LEU A 119 -4.79 2.40 0.94
C LEU A 119 -5.93 1.88 1.81
N LEU A 120 -6.29 2.61 2.87
CA LEU A 120 -7.44 2.30 3.71
C LEU A 120 -8.74 2.35 2.91
N ALA A 121 -8.93 3.39 2.09
CA ALA A 121 -10.10 3.49 1.23
C ALA A 121 -10.22 2.30 0.25
N GLU A 122 -9.11 1.77 -0.27
CA GLU A 122 -9.10 0.56 -1.08
C GLU A 122 -9.46 -0.72 -0.31
N VAL A 123 -9.13 -0.80 0.98
CA VAL A 123 -9.55 -1.90 1.86
C VAL A 123 -11.04 -1.80 2.18
N LEU A 124 -11.52 -0.61 2.54
CA LEU A 124 -12.94 -0.34 2.82
C LEU A 124 -13.82 -0.58 1.59
N LEU A 125 -13.33 -0.21 0.40
CA LEU A 125 -13.99 -0.54 -0.86
C LEU A 125 -14.15 -2.06 -1.07
N GLN A 126 -13.18 -2.86 -0.64
CA GLN A 126 -13.25 -4.33 -0.73
C GLN A 126 -14.19 -4.94 0.31
N LEU A 127 -14.33 -4.33 1.49
CA LEU A 127 -15.36 -4.71 2.47
C LEU A 127 -16.75 -4.45 1.88
N GLY A 128 -16.94 -3.27 1.30
CA GLY A 128 -18.05 -2.97 0.38
C GLY A 128 -19.44 -2.83 1.00
N ASP A 129 -19.54 -2.88 2.33
CA ASP A 129 -20.76 -2.48 3.05
C ASP A 129 -20.98 -0.96 2.97
N PRO A 130 -22.23 -0.47 3.16
CA PRO A 130 -22.55 0.95 2.99
C PRO A 130 -21.73 1.89 3.87
N SER A 131 -21.45 1.53 5.13
CA SER A 131 -20.59 2.32 6.03
C SER A 131 -19.18 2.42 5.50
N SER A 132 -18.56 1.29 5.15
CA SER A 132 -17.21 1.26 4.59
C SER A 132 -17.09 2.07 3.31
N LEU A 133 -18.11 2.05 2.43
CA LEU A 133 -18.10 2.85 1.20
C LEU A 133 -18.18 4.36 1.47
N ALA A 134 -19.00 4.78 2.44
CA ALA A 134 -19.08 6.19 2.84
C ALA A 134 -17.77 6.68 3.47
N GLU A 135 -17.15 5.87 4.33
CA GLU A 135 -15.85 6.17 4.93
C GLU A 135 -14.72 6.24 3.87
N ALA A 136 -14.72 5.31 2.91
CA ALA A 136 -13.77 5.33 1.81
C ALA A 136 -13.87 6.63 0.98
N ASP A 137 -15.08 7.10 0.71
CA ASP A 137 -15.29 8.35 -0.01
C ASP A 137 -14.74 9.55 0.76
N ALA A 138 -15.04 9.63 2.06
CA ALA A 138 -14.56 10.70 2.95
C ALA A 138 -13.02 10.72 3.06
N LEU A 139 -12.39 9.56 3.22
CA LEU A 139 -10.93 9.43 3.25
C LEU A 139 -10.29 9.91 1.95
N LEU A 140 -10.85 9.51 0.80
CA LEU A 140 -10.34 9.94 -0.49
C LEU A 140 -10.53 11.45 -0.70
N ALA A 141 -11.67 12.02 -0.31
CA ALA A 141 -11.88 13.46 -0.36
C ALA A 141 -10.85 14.23 0.50
N GLY A 142 -10.57 13.75 1.71
CA GLY A 142 -9.55 14.35 2.60
C GLY A 142 -8.12 14.22 2.07
N ALA A 143 -7.82 13.22 1.23
CA ALA A 143 -6.49 12.99 0.68
C ALA A 143 -6.15 13.89 -0.53
N GLU A 144 -7.12 14.61 -1.13
CA GLU A 144 -6.94 15.32 -2.41
C GLU A 144 -5.75 16.28 -2.40
N ASP A 145 -5.65 17.13 -1.37
CA ASP A 145 -4.58 18.12 -1.26
C ASP A 145 -3.19 17.49 -1.18
N SER A 146 -3.07 16.36 -0.47
CA SER A 146 -1.82 15.59 -0.36
C SER A 146 -1.42 14.99 -1.72
N ILE A 147 -2.39 14.42 -2.44
CA ILE A 147 -2.18 13.87 -3.78
C ILE A 147 -1.78 14.99 -4.76
N ARG A 148 -2.42 16.16 -4.67
CA ARG A 148 -2.09 17.32 -5.53
C ARG A 148 -0.66 17.81 -5.28
N ARG A 149 -0.24 17.93 -4.02
CA ARG A 149 1.14 18.32 -3.66
C ARG A 149 2.19 17.32 -4.14
N THR A 150 1.80 16.05 -4.31
CA THR A 150 2.69 14.96 -4.72
C THR A 150 2.39 14.43 -6.14
N ALA A 151 1.69 15.21 -6.97
CA ALA A 151 1.16 14.77 -8.26
C ALA A 151 2.23 14.34 -9.28
N PHE A 152 3.50 14.71 -9.05
CA PHE A 152 4.64 14.23 -9.82
C PHE A 152 4.89 12.71 -9.64
N PHE A 153 4.40 12.09 -8.57
CA PHE A 153 4.27 10.63 -8.45
C PHE A 153 2.97 10.17 -9.12
N ARG A 154 2.99 10.02 -10.44
CA ARG A 154 1.79 9.71 -11.24
C ARG A 154 1.18 8.36 -10.90
N ASP A 155 1.94 7.40 -10.39
CA ASP A 155 1.42 6.13 -9.85
C ASP A 155 0.44 6.36 -8.69
N ARG A 156 0.74 7.31 -7.79
CA ARG A 156 -0.16 7.70 -6.70
C ARG A 156 -1.43 8.36 -7.21
N VAL A 157 -1.28 9.27 -8.18
CA VAL A 157 -2.42 9.96 -8.80
C VAL A 157 -3.35 8.96 -9.49
N VAL A 158 -2.82 8.04 -10.29
CA VAL A 158 -3.63 7.00 -10.94
C VAL A 158 -4.33 6.12 -9.91
N ARG A 159 -3.63 5.71 -8.85
CA ARG A 159 -4.21 4.89 -7.79
C ARG A 159 -5.35 5.61 -7.07
N TYR A 160 -5.14 6.85 -6.67
CA TYR A 160 -6.15 7.72 -6.06
C TYR A 160 -7.38 7.88 -6.95
N LEU A 161 -7.20 8.28 -8.21
CA LEU A 161 -8.31 8.47 -9.15
C LEU A 161 -9.06 7.17 -9.44
N THR A 162 -8.35 6.05 -9.50
CA THR A 162 -8.98 4.72 -9.64
C THR A 162 -9.85 4.40 -8.42
N ALA A 163 -9.36 4.66 -7.21
CA ALA A 163 -10.14 4.45 -5.98
C ALA A 163 -11.39 5.35 -5.94
N ARG A 164 -11.26 6.64 -6.27
CA ARG A 164 -12.39 7.59 -6.39
C ARG A 164 -13.43 7.10 -7.41
N ALA A 165 -12.99 6.67 -8.59
CA ALA A 165 -13.89 6.15 -9.63
C ALA A 165 -14.67 4.91 -9.17
N ARG A 166 -14.00 3.98 -8.49
CA ARG A 166 -14.64 2.77 -7.97
C ARG A 166 -15.61 3.05 -6.85
N VAL A 167 -15.24 3.91 -5.89
CA VAL A 167 -16.12 4.29 -4.77
C VAL A 167 -17.38 4.99 -5.30
N ALA A 168 -17.23 5.99 -6.18
CA ALA A 168 -18.37 6.67 -6.82
C ALA A 168 -19.29 5.68 -7.56
N SER A 169 -18.72 4.75 -8.32
CA SER A 169 -19.49 3.72 -9.01
C SER A 169 -20.30 2.83 -8.04
N ARG A 170 -19.70 2.46 -6.89
CA ARG A 170 -20.33 1.63 -5.85
C ARG A 170 -21.40 2.38 -5.06
N LEU A 171 -21.25 3.69 -4.91
CA LEU A 171 -22.25 4.59 -4.31
C LEU A 171 -23.39 4.96 -5.28
N GLY A 172 -23.31 4.55 -6.55
CA GLY A 172 -24.35 4.85 -7.54
C GLY A 172 -24.24 6.24 -8.15
N ASP A 173 -23.05 6.85 -8.13
CA ASP A 173 -22.74 8.13 -8.78
C ASP A 173 -21.90 7.89 -10.06
N PRO A 174 -22.57 7.62 -11.21
CA PRO A 174 -21.88 7.32 -12.46
C PRO A 174 -21.17 8.54 -13.06
N GLU A 175 -21.62 9.77 -12.77
CA GLU A 175 -21.02 10.99 -13.29
C GLU A 175 -19.63 11.20 -12.66
N SER A 176 -19.55 11.15 -11.32
CA SER A 176 -18.27 11.21 -10.62
C SER A 176 -17.38 10.01 -10.96
N ALA A 177 -17.95 8.81 -11.12
CA ALA A 177 -17.18 7.63 -11.51
C ALA A 177 -16.50 7.83 -12.89
N SER A 178 -17.26 8.32 -13.87
CA SER A 178 -16.76 8.60 -15.21
C SER A 178 -15.69 9.69 -15.21
N GLY A 179 -15.92 10.78 -14.48
CA GLY A 179 -14.97 11.90 -14.38
C GLY A 179 -13.61 11.48 -13.83
N HIS A 180 -13.60 10.75 -12.70
CA HIS A 180 -12.36 10.25 -12.12
C HIS A 180 -11.67 9.20 -13.01
N ALA A 181 -12.43 8.35 -13.70
CA ALA A 181 -11.87 7.35 -14.61
C ALA A 181 -11.22 7.99 -15.84
N HIS A 182 -11.84 9.01 -16.44
CA HIS A 182 -11.23 9.82 -17.51
C HIS A 182 -9.94 10.50 -17.07
N ALA A 183 -9.93 11.08 -15.86
CA ALA A 183 -8.72 11.68 -15.30
C ALA A 183 -7.60 10.64 -15.11
N ALA A 184 -7.93 9.44 -14.61
CA ALA A 184 -6.95 8.37 -14.45
C ALA A 184 -6.36 7.92 -15.81
N LEU A 185 -7.21 7.77 -16.83
CA LEU A 185 -6.78 7.42 -18.20
C LEU A 185 -5.89 8.51 -18.81
N THR A 186 -6.22 9.79 -18.57
CA THR A 186 -5.39 10.93 -19.01
C THR A 186 -3.99 10.82 -18.42
N VAL A 187 -3.88 10.59 -17.10
CA VAL A 187 -2.57 10.46 -16.43
C VAL A 187 -1.81 9.22 -16.93
N LEU A 188 -2.49 8.09 -17.16
CA LEU A 188 -1.91 6.88 -17.75
C LEU A 188 -1.39 7.08 -19.17
N GLY A 189 -1.91 8.07 -19.90
CA GLY A 189 -1.47 8.42 -21.25
C GLY A 189 -0.22 9.30 -21.30
N ILE A 190 0.24 9.84 -20.16
CA ILE A 190 1.43 10.71 -20.13
C ILE A 190 2.69 9.86 -20.28
N GLU A 191 3.43 10.09 -21.36
CA GLU A 191 4.70 9.41 -21.63
C GLU A 191 5.87 9.94 -20.78
N GLY A 192 7.00 9.23 -20.82
CA GLY A 192 8.23 9.62 -20.13
C GLY A 192 8.22 9.33 -18.62
N ASN A 193 9.34 9.61 -17.95
CA ASN A 193 9.49 9.49 -16.50
C ASN A 193 9.78 10.88 -15.91
N PRO A 194 9.01 11.37 -14.92
CA PRO A 194 9.30 12.65 -14.24
C PRO A 194 10.65 12.65 -13.52
N PHE A 195 11.25 11.48 -13.29
CA PHE A 195 12.53 11.32 -12.61
C PHE A 195 13.59 10.63 -13.50
N PRO A 196 14.31 11.38 -14.36
CA PRO A 196 15.30 10.81 -15.27
C PRO A 196 16.39 9.97 -14.59
N ARG A 197 16.79 10.35 -13.37
CA ARG A 197 17.82 9.64 -12.58
C ARG A 197 17.28 8.45 -11.79
N HIS A 198 15.97 8.25 -11.75
CA HIS A 198 15.32 7.16 -11.03
C HIS A 198 14.27 6.48 -11.92
N PRO A 199 14.70 5.68 -12.91
CA PRO A 199 13.80 4.89 -13.75
C PRO A 199 12.78 4.10 -12.93
N GLY A 200 11.50 4.28 -13.24
CA GLY A 200 10.38 3.56 -12.61
C GLY A 200 9.82 4.18 -11.34
N VAL A 201 10.45 5.20 -10.76
CA VAL A 201 9.86 5.94 -9.63
C VAL A 201 8.74 6.84 -10.15
N GLY A 202 7.58 6.84 -9.49
CA GLY A 202 6.49 7.76 -9.85
C GLY A 202 5.76 7.42 -11.15
N VAL A 203 6.06 6.26 -11.77
CA VAL A 203 5.47 5.85 -13.05
C VAL A 203 4.40 4.78 -12.79
N PRO A 204 3.14 4.99 -13.20
CA PRO A 204 2.10 3.99 -13.02
C PRO A 204 2.42 2.71 -13.83
N THR A 205 2.13 1.56 -13.24
CA THR A 205 2.19 0.29 -13.99
C THR A 205 0.93 0.17 -14.84
N VAL A 206 1.08 0.10 -16.16
CA VAL A 206 -0.04 -0.09 -17.08
C VAL A 206 -0.42 -1.57 -17.09
N ASP A 207 -1.50 -1.90 -16.39
CA ASP A 207 -2.15 -3.22 -16.45
C ASP A 207 -3.30 -3.16 -17.46
N ALA A 208 -3.36 -4.13 -18.39
CA ALA A 208 -4.39 -4.19 -19.42
C ALA A 208 -5.79 -4.25 -18.78
N ASP A 209 -5.93 -5.00 -17.69
CA ASP A 209 -7.19 -5.10 -16.94
C ASP A 209 -7.59 -3.75 -16.32
N LEU A 210 -6.61 -2.92 -15.94
CA LEU A 210 -6.88 -1.62 -15.31
C LEU A 210 -7.39 -0.65 -16.35
N ARG A 211 -6.77 -0.67 -17.53
CA ARG A 211 -7.21 0.14 -18.66
C ARG A 211 -8.64 -0.23 -19.07
N VAL A 212 -8.95 -1.53 -19.18
CA VAL A 212 -10.32 -2.00 -19.51
C VAL A 212 -11.32 -1.54 -18.46
N GLU A 213 -11.01 -1.72 -17.17
CA GLU A 213 -11.90 -1.29 -16.08
C GLU A 213 -12.15 0.23 -16.12
N LEU A 214 -11.10 1.04 -16.22
CA LEU A 214 -11.21 2.49 -16.27
C LEU A 214 -11.97 2.97 -17.51
N THR A 215 -11.75 2.37 -18.68
CA THR A 215 -12.51 2.69 -19.90
C THR A 215 -14.00 2.44 -19.70
N ARG A 216 -14.37 1.31 -19.09
CA ARG A 216 -15.79 1.03 -18.80
C ARG A 216 -16.40 2.04 -17.82
N LEU A 217 -15.69 2.37 -16.75
CA LEU A 217 -16.14 3.39 -15.79
C LEU A 217 -16.28 4.76 -16.46
N ALA A 218 -15.34 5.12 -17.33
CA ALA A 218 -15.36 6.33 -18.14
C ALA A 218 -16.58 6.38 -19.07
N GLU A 219 -17.00 5.24 -19.64
CA GLU A 219 -18.21 5.11 -20.46
C GLU A 219 -19.52 5.04 -19.64
N GLY A 220 -19.45 5.16 -18.30
CA GLY A 220 -20.62 5.05 -17.41
C GLY A 220 -21.13 3.61 -17.25
N LEU A 221 -20.35 2.62 -17.69
CA LEU A 221 -20.69 1.21 -17.57
C LEU A 221 -20.28 0.67 -16.20
N ARG A 222 -21.09 -0.23 -15.64
CA ARG A 222 -20.70 -0.93 -14.41
C ARG A 222 -19.42 -1.75 -14.65
N PRO A 223 -18.49 -1.77 -13.68
CA PRO A 223 -17.30 -2.61 -13.78
C PRO A 223 -17.72 -4.08 -13.85
N VAL A 224 -17.07 -4.86 -14.74
CA VAL A 224 -17.21 -6.31 -14.74
C VAL A 224 -16.60 -6.82 -13.43
N ALA A 225 -17.13 -7.88 -12.85
CA ALA A 225 -16.50 -8.54 -11.71
C ALA A 225 -15.09 -9.04 -12.12
N VAL A 226 -14.08 -8.18 -11.94
CA VAL A 226 -12.69 -8.58 -12.11
C VAL A 226 -12.38 -9.52 -10.95
N ARG A 227 -11.89 -10.72 -11.27
CA ARG A 227 -11.37 -11.66 -10.26
C ARG A 227 -10.50 -10.87 -9.29
N ARG A 228 -10.79 -11.01 -7.97
CA ARG A 228 -10.08 -10.35 -6.85
C ARG A 228 -8.66 -9.99 -7.27
N ARG A 229 -8.43 -8.71 -7.55
CA ARG A 229 -7.08 -8.26 -7.88
C ARG A 229 -6.20 -8.56 -6.69
N SER A 230 -5.17 -9.37 -6.90
CA SER A 230 -4.01 -9.33 -6.03
C SER A 230 -3.52 -7.89 -6.03
N PHE A 231 -3.50 -7.23 -4.88
CA PHE A 231 -2.78 -5.97 -4.70
C PHE A 231 -1.38 -6.15 -5.30
N ARG A 232 -1.10 -5.54 -6.46
CA ARG A 232 0.23 -5.59 -7.05
C ARG A 232 1.00 -4.36 -6.59
N PHE A 233 1.99 -4.60 -5.74
CA PHE A 233 2.85 -3.59 -5.18
C PHE A 233 3.64 -2.88 -6.31
N PRO A 234 3.73 -1.54 -6.31
CA PRO A 234 4.42 -0.79 -7.38
C PRO A 234 5.95 -0.95 -7.37
N PHE A 235 6.53 -1.54 -6.32
CA PHE A 235 7.97 -1.75 -6.22
C PHE A 235 8.39 -3.17 -6.63
N ARG A 236 7.97 -3.61 -7.82
CA ARG A 236 8.66 -4.71 -8.49
C ARG A 236 9.95 -4.15 -9.08
N LYS A 237 10.99 -3.97 -8.25
CA LYS A 237 12.34 -3.78 -8.79
C LYS A 237 12.67 -5.05 -9.57
N GLY A 238 12.81 -4.91 -10.89
CA GLY A 238 13.42 -5.93 -11.72
C GLY A 238 14.76 -6.36 -11.12
N ARG A 239 14.94 -7.67 -11.00
CA ARG A 239 16.25 -8.32 -10.85
C ARG A 239 16.91 -8.40 -12.24
N PRO A 240 18.25 -8.58 -12.36
CA PRO A 240 19.09 -9.52 -11.60
C PRO A 240 19.58 -9.02 -10.24
#